data_AF-A0A5C8U410-F1
#
_entry.id   AF-A0A5C8U410-F1
#
_cell.length_a   1.000
_cell.length_b   1.000
_cell.length_c   1.000
_cell.angle_alpha   90.00
_cell.angle_beta   90.00
_cell.angle_gamma   90.00
#
_symmetry.space_group_name_H-M   'P 1'
#
loop_
_entity.id
_entity.type
_entity.pdbx_description
1 polymer ?
#
loop_
_entity_poly.entity_id
_entity_poly.type
_entity_poly.pdbx_seq_one_letter_code
_entity_poly.pdbx_strand_id
1 'polypeptide(L)' 'MTDKLSTYRRASSQDRIDLATRLGKSFSSLAPGLNRDYFIKCLEETVNIGDPRDLELDEAVRLCVAAHRAPGEE' A
#
# COMPACT_ATOMS: atom_id res chain seq x y z
N MET A 1 12.60 0.68 -11.28
CA MET A 1 12.18 1.94 -10.61
C MET A 1 11.24 1.53 -9.51
N THR A 2 11.73 1.43 -8.28
CA THR A 2 10.84 1.26 -7.12
C THR A 2 10.23 2.62 -6.84
N ASP A 3 8.92 2.72 -6.97
CA ASP A 3 8.20 3.94 -6.64
C ASP A 3 8.28 4.16 -5.12
N LYS A 4 8.41 5.41 -4.67
CA LYS A 4 8.46 5.72 -3.24
C LYS A 4 7.06 6.01 -2.71
N LEU A 5 6.78 5.64 -1.46
CA LEU A 5 5.52 6.01 -0.81
C LEU A 5 5.34 7.55 -0.74
N SER A 6 6.44 8.29 -0.70
CA SER A 6 6.43 9.74 -0.86
C SER A 6 5.84 10.23 -2.19
N THR A 7 6.04 9.50 -3.29
CA THR A 7 5.44 9.83 -4.58
C THR A 7 3.95 9.67 -4.49
N TYR A 8 3.45 8.57 -3.93
CA TYR A 8 2.03 8.38 -3.64
C TYR A 8 1.45 9.53 -2.79
N ARG A 9 2.16 9.94 -1.72
CA ARG A 9 1.71 11.06 -0.87
C ARG A 9 1.72 12.41 -1.59
N ARG A 10 2.65 12.64 -2.52
CA ARG A 10 2.72 13.90 -3.29
C ARG A 10 1.87 13.88 -4.55
N ALA A 11 1.45 12.70 -5.00
CA ALA A 11 0.64 12.50 -6.17
C ALA A 11 -0.78 13.04 -5.96
N SER A 12 -1.39 13.53 -7.04
CA SER A 12 -2.79 13.94 -7.08
C SER A 12 -3.71 12.76 -6.77
N SER A 13 -4.94 13.05 -6.33
CA SER A 13 -5.94 12.02 -5.99
C SER A 13 -6.14 10.99 -7.10
N GLN A 14 -6.11 11.43 -8.37
CA GLN A 14 -6.22 10.56 -9.54
C GLN A 14 -5.03 9.59 -9.65
N ASP A 15 -3.80 10.09 -9.56
CA ASP A 15 -2.57 9.30 -9.61
C ASP A 15 -2.46 8.32 -8.44
N ARG A 16 -2.91 8.71 -7.24
CA ARG A 16 -3.00 7.80 -6.09
C ARG A 16 -3.94 6.64 -6.37
N ILE A 17 -5.09 6.89 -6.98
CA ILE A 17 -6.06 5.83 -7.32
C ILE A 17 -5.48 4.91 -8.40
N ASP A 18 -4.79 5.45 -9.41
CA ASP A 18 -4.15 4.65 -10.46
C ASP A 18 -3.02 3.78 -9.91
N LEU A 19 -2.13 4.36 -9.08
CA LEU A 19 -1.09 3.64 -8.33
C LEU A 19 -1.71 2.53 -7.49
N ALA A 20 -2.65 2.86 -6.60
CA ALA A 20 -3.31 1.87 -5.75
C ALA A 20 -4.02 0.77 -6.54
N THR A 21 -4.56 1.08 -7.72
CA THR A 21 -5.21 0.09 -8.60
C THR A 21 -4.20 -0.84 -9.27
N ARG A 22 -3.09 -0.31 -9.81
CA ARG A 22 -2.01 -1.11 -10.42
C ARG A 22 -1.34 -2.02 -9.40
N LEU A 23 -1.09 -1.46 -8.23
CA LEU A 23 -0.58 -2.12 -7.06
C LEU A 23 -1.55 -3.21 -6.60
N GLY A 24 -2.83 -2.89 -6.42
CA GLY A 24 -3.89 -3.84 -6.08
C GLY A 24 -3.97 -5.06 -7.01
N LYS A 25 -3.78 -4.87 -8.32
CA LYS A 25 -3.67 -6.00 -9.27
C LYS A 25 -2.44 -6.87 -9.00
N SER A 26 -1.29 -6.25 -8.72
CA SER A 26 -0.06 -6.96 -8.38
C SER A 26 -0.19 -7.71 -7.05
N PHE A 27 -0.95 -7.19 -6.09
CA PHE A 27 -1.15 -7.82 -4.78
C PHE A 27 -2.20 -8.90 -4.76
N SER A 28 -3.23 -8.81 -5.60
CA SER A 28 -4.18 -9.92 -5.77
C SER A 28 -3.44 -11.21 -6.17
N SER A 29 -2.30 -11.08 -6.85
CA SER A 29 -1.39 -12.19 -7.14
C SER A 29 -0.57 -12.68 -5.93
N LEU A 30 -0.33 -11.83 -4.93
CA LEU A 30 0.43 -12.17 -3.70
C LEU A 30 -0.48 -12.66 -2.56
N ALA A 31 -1.69 -12.13 -2.47
CA ALA A 31 -2.68 -12.47 -1.46
C ALA A 31 -4.09 -12.33 -2.05
N PRO A 32 -4.73 -13.44 -2.47
CA PRO A 32 -6.02 -13.43 -3.16
C PRO A 32 -7.23 -12.98 -2.31
N GLY A 33 -7.02 -12.44 -1.10
CA GLY A 33 -8.07 -11.85 -0.25
C GLY A 33 -7.92 -10.34 -0.01
N LEU A 34 -6.83 -9.73 -0.49
CA LEU A 34 -6.56 -8.31 -0.30
C LEU A 34 -7.28 -7.48 -1.36
N ASN A 35 -8.34 -6.79 -0.93
CA ASN A 35 -9.09 -5.86 -1.77
C ASN A 35 -8.37 -4.51 -1.92
N ARG A 36 -8.60 -3.84 -3.05
CA ARG A 36 -8.08 -2.49 -3.35
C ARG A 36 -8.35 -1.50 -2.21
N ASP A 37 -9.54 -1.55 -1.62
CA ASP A 37 -9.96 -0.68 -0.52
C ASP A 37 -9.10 -0.85 0.73
N TYR A 38 -8.83 -2.10 1.12
CA TYR A 38 -7.91 -2.39 2.23
C TYR A 38 -6.52 -1.83 1.94
N PHE A 39 -6.09 -1.94 0.69
CA PHE A 39 -4.78 -1.47 0.27
C PHE A 39 -4.63 0.04 0.36
N ILE A 40 -5.63 0.79 -0.12
CA ILE A 40 -5.67 2.25 -0.02
C ILE A 40 -5.62 2.63 1.45
N LYS A 41 -6.47 2.02 2.27
CA LYS A 41 -6.54 2.31 3.71
C LYS A 41 -5.21 2.04 4.41
N CYS A 42 -4.57 0.91 4.14
CA CYS A 42 -3.29 0.58 4.74
C CYS A 42 -2.16 1.49 4.24
N LEU A 43 -2.14 1.86 2.96
CA LEU A 43 -1.19 2.86 2.46
C LEU A 43 -1.39 4.20 3.17
N GLU A 44 -2.64 4.64 3.33
CA GLU A 44 -2.99 5.86 4.07
C GLU A 44 -2.59 5.80 5.55
N GLU A 45 -2.72 4.65 6.22
CA GLU A 45 -2.20 4.50 7.57
C GLU A 45 -0.66 4.52 7.58
N THR A 46 -0.01 3.85 6.62
CA THR A 46 1.45 3.77 6.53
C THR A 46 2.08 5.13 6.24
N VAL A 47 1.48 5.98 5.39
CA VAL A 47 1.95 7.38 5.21
C VAL A 47 1.71 8.26 6.45
N ASN A 48 0.82 7.84 7.36
CA ASN A 48 0.47 8.60 8.56
C ASN A 48 1.29 8.15 9.79
N ILE A 49 1.81 6.92 9.81
CA ILE A 49 2.58 6.33 10.93
C ILE A 49 4.04 6.87 11.01
N GLY A 50 4.61 7.46 9.95
CA GLY A 50 5.98 7.98 9.99
C GLY A 50 6.39 8.78 8.75
N ASP A 51 7.65 9.26 8.75
CA ASP A 51 8.20 10.07 7.67
C ASP A 51 8.36 9.22 6.39
N PRO A 52 7.47 9.36 5.38
CA PRO A 52 7.40 8.43 4.25
C PRO A 52 8.51 8.69 3.22
N ARG A 53 9.49 9.55 3.56
CA ARG A 53 10.56 10.01 2.67
C ARG A 53 11.46 8.89 2.17
N ASP A 54 11.53 7.79 2.91
CA ASP A 54 12.37 6.66 2.54
C ASP A 54 11.66 5.31 2.44
N LEU A 55 10.35 5.24 2.72
CA LEU A 55 9.63 3.99 2.57
C LEU A 55 9.35 3.72 1.09
N GLU A 56 9.89 2.62 0.58
CA GLU A 56 9.56 2.13 -0.76
C GLU A 56 8.10 1.65 -0.79
N LEU A 57 7.44 1.84 -1.93
CA LEU A 57 6.04 1.43 -2.09
C LEU A 57 5.92 -0.10 -1.92
N ASP A 58 6.89 -0.88 -2.39
CA ASP A 58 6.95 -2.34 -2.18
C ASP A 58 7.07 -2.72 -0.69
N GLU A 59 7.79 -1.92 0.10
CA GLU A 59 7.95 -2.18 1.54
C GLU A 59 6.66 -1.85 2.31
N ALA A 60 6.03 -0.70 2.01
CA ALA A 60 4.71 -0.34 2.54
C ALA A 60 3.68 -1.44 2.24
N VAL A 61 3.79 -2.02 1.05
CA VAL A 61 2.93 -3.12 0.61
C VAL A 61 3.15 -4.38 1.42
N ARG A 62 4.40 -4.78 1.63
CA ARG A 62 4.73 -5.95 2.45
C ARG A 62 4.22 -5.78 3.88
N LEU A 63 4.32 -4.57 4.43
CA LEU A 63 3.74 -4.23 5.72
C LEU A 63 2.23 -4.40 5.71
N CYS A 64 1.53 -3.93 4.66
CA CYS A 64 0.09 -4.14 4.52
C CYS A 64 -0.31 -5.61 4.41
N VAL A 65 0.45 -6.42 3.66
CA VAL A 65 0.20 -7.86 3.54
C VAL A 65 0.50 -8.58 4.86
N ALA A 66 1.57 -8.20 5.56
CA ALA A 66 1.90 -8.74 6.87
C ALA A 66 0.82 -8.39 7.91
N ALA A 67 0.39 -7.12 7.93
CA ALA A 67 -0.71 -6.63 8.76
C ALA A 67 -2.08 -7.20 8.38
N HIS A 68 -2.25 -7.75 7.16
CA HIS A 68 -3.44 -8.50 6.73
C HIS A 68 -3.35 -10.01 7.02
N ARG A 69 -2.15 -10.58 7.17
CA ARG A 69 -1.97 -11.95 7.66
C ARG A 69 -2.06 -12.06 9.18
N ALA A 70 -1.62 -11.02 9.90
CA ALA A 70 -1.73 -10.91 11.36
C ALA A 70 -3.16 -10.72 11.95
N PRO A 71 -4.16 -10.08 11.31
CA PRO A 71 -5.46 -9.77 11.90
C PRO A 71 -6.42 -10.98 11.85
N GLY A 72 -5.87 -12.19 11.81
CA GLY A 72 -6.59 -13.46 11.91
C GLY A 72 -6.06 -14.37 13.03
N GLU A 73 -5.09 -13.91 13.82
CA GLU A 73 -4.75 -14.53 15.11
C GLU A 73 -5.20 -13.59 16.23
N GLU A 74 -6.49 -13.64 16.56
CA GLU A 74 -7.09 -13.42 17.90
C GLU A 74 -8.59 -13.76 17.86
#